data_AF-A0A3D8HFT5-F1
#
_entry.id   AF-A0A3D8HFT5-F1
#
_cell.length_a   1.000
_cell.length_b   1.000
_cell.length_c   1.000
_cell.angle_alpha   90.00
_cell.angle_beta   90.00
_cell.angle_gamma   90.00
#
_symmetry.space_group_name_H-M   'P 1'
#
loop_
_entity.id
_entity.type
_entity.pdbx_description
1 polymer ?
#
loop_
_entity_poly.entity_id
_entity_poly.type
_entity_poly.pdbx_seq_one_letter_code
_entity_poly.pdbx_strand_id
1 'polypeptide(L)' 'MATMKFKTNAKCGGCVSAIGAKLNTIMSSDDWSINLADPNKVLEVKTNIAPATVIATVKEAGFKAEQL' A
#
# COMPACT_ATOMS: atom_id res chain seq x y z
N MET A 1 -7.97 14.16 -4.33
CA MET A 1 -7.29 12.87 -4.53
C MET A 1 -8.32 11.77 -4.41
N ALA A 2 -8.22 10.73 -5.24
CA ALA A 2 -9.06 9.55 -5.05
C ALA A 2 -8.54 8.74 -3.86
N THR A 3 -9.43 8.13 -3.09
CA THR A 3 -9.05 7.15 -2.06
C THR A 3 -9.27 5.76 -2.64
N MET A 4 -8.21 4.96 -2.67
CA MET A 4 -8.20 3.60 -3.19
C MET A 4 -7.81 2.64 -2.07
N LYS A 5 -8.35 1.43 -2.09
CA LYS A 5 -8.05 0.38 -1.13
C LYS A 5 -7.49 -0.84 -1.83
N PHE A 6 -6.52 -1.47 -1.20
CA PHE A 6 -5.86 -2.66 -1.71
C PHE A 6 -5.76 -3.70 -0.60
N LYS A 7 -6.09 -4.95 -0.93
CA LYS A 7 -5.75 -6.10 -0.12
C LYS A 7 -4.26 -6.35 -0.25
N THR A 8 -3.55 -6.56 0.86
CA THR A 8 -2.11 -6.89 0.85
C THR A 8 -1.81 -8.18 1.58
N ASN A 9 -0.58 -8.69 1.44
CA ASN A 9 -0.08 -9.82 2.23
C ASN A 9 0.88 -9.40 3.37
N ALA A 10 0.87 -8.13 3.77
CA ALA A 10 1.68 -7.64 4.90
C ALA A 10 1.24 -8.28 6.22
N LYS A 11 2.19 -8.80 7.03
CA LYS A 11 1.87 -9.54 8.27
C LYS A 11 2.43 -8.93 9.55
N CYS A 12 3.39 -8.01 9.47
CA CYS A 12 4.01 -7.39 10.63
C CYS A 12 4.37 -5.92 10.35
N GLY A 13 4.72 -5.17 11.39
CA GLY A 13 5.16 -3.77 11.26
C GLY A 13 6.41 -3.60 10.38
N GLY A 14 7.28 -4.61 10.33
CA GLY A 14 8.41 -4.64 9.38
C GLY A 14 7.96 -4.70 7.92
N CYS A 15 6.91 -5.49 7.60
CA CYS A 15 6.33 -5.51 6.25
C CYS A 15 5.74 -4.14 5.88
N VAL A 16 5.06 -3.49 6.82
CA VAL A 16 4.50 -2.14 6.61
C VAL A 16 5.61 -1.14 6.32
N SER A 17 6.71 -1.20 7.07
CA SER A 17 7.86 -0.31 6.86
C SER A 17 8.50 -0.51 5.49
N ALA A 18 8.64 -1.76 5.04
CA ALA A 18 9.20 -2.09 3.72
C ALA A 18 8.30 -1.60 2.56
N ILE A 19 6.98 -1.82 2.66
CA ILE A 19 6.02 -1.30 1.68
C ILE A 19 6.04 0.24 1.69
N GLY A 20 6.02 0.84 2.88
CA GLY A 20 6.05 2.27 3.07
C GLY A 20 7.29 2.95 2.49
N ALA A 21 8.46 2.34 2.63
CA ALA A 21 9.69 2.85 2.03
C ALA A 21 9.60 2.95 0.50
N LYS A 22 8.86 2.06 -0.16
CA LYS A 22 8.59 2.13 -1.60
C LYS A 22 7.47 3.10 -1.95
N LEU A 23 6.37 3.14 -1.18
CA LEU A 23 5.29 4.11 -1.43
C LEU A 23 5.77 5.55 -1.26
N ASN A 24 6.63 5.81 -0.27
CA ASN A 24 7.19 7.14 0.00
C ASN A 24 8.09 7.68 -1.13
N THR A 25 8.42 6.89 -2.15
CA THR A 25 9.13 7.39 -3.35
C THR A 25 8.19 8.03 -4.37
N ILE A 26 6.89 7.74 -4.30
CA ILE A 26 5.88 8.21 -5.26
C ILE A 26 4.75 9.02 -4.62
N MET A 27 4.62 9.03 -3.29
CA MET A 27 3.62 9.80 -2.54
C MET A 27 4.11 10.15 -1.12
N SER A 28 3.38 11.00 -0.40
CA SER A 28 3.71 11.32 1.00
C SER A 28 3.36 10.16 1.93
N SER A 29 4.01 10.07 3.08
CA SER A 29 3.66 9.09 4.12
C SER A 29 2.25 9.31 4.70
N ASP A 30 1.73 10.53 4.61
CA ASP A 30 0.36 10.87 5.06
C ASP A 30 -0.72 10.41 4.06
N ASP A 31 -0.31 10.06 2.85
CA ASP A 31 -1.19 9.65 1.77
C ASP A 31 -1.49 8.15 1.77
N TRP A 32 -0.88 7.35 2.66
CA TRP A 32 -1.16 5.93 2.73
C TRP A 32 -1.15 5.39 4.16
N SER A 33 -1.87 4.28 4.38
CA SER A 33 -1.83 3.55 5.65
C SER A 33 -2.13 2.08 5.44
N ILE A 34 -1.57 1.21 6.28
CA ILE A 34 -1.88 -0.23 6.26
C ILE A 34 -2.55 -0.63 7.56
N ASN A 35 -3.78 -1.12 7.46
CA ASN A 35 -4.52 -1.68 8.58
C ASN A 35 -4.21 -3.19 8.72
N LEU A 36 -3.29 -3.54 9.62
CA LEU A 36 -2.96 -4.94 9.92
C LEU A 36 -4.03 -5.66 10.77
N ALA A 37 -4.95 -4.93 11.41
CA ALA A 37 -6.06 -5.53 12.15
C ALA A 37 -7.13 -6.10 11.20
N ASP A 38 -7.22 -5.56 9.99
CA ASP A 38 -8.11 -6.09 8.95
C ASP A 38 -7.63 -7.48 8.47
N PRO A 39 -8.50 -8.48 8.32
CA PRO A 39 -8.15 -9.79 7.77
C PRO A 39 -7.49 -9.71 6.38
N ASN A 40 -7.87 -8.73 5.56
CA ASN A 40 -7.33 -8.46 4.24
C ASN A 40 -6.08 -7.56 4.24
N LYS A 41 -5.62 -7.10 5.42
CA LYS A 41 -4.41 -6.27 5.56
C LYS A 41 -4.47 -5.07 4.61
N VAL A 42 -5.52 -4.26 4.79
CA VAL A 42 -5.93 -3.24 3.82
C VAL A 42 -4.92 -2.11 3.80
N LEU A 43 -4.36 -1.85 2.62
CA LEU A 43 -3.63 -0.65 2.28
C LEU A 43 -4.62 0.38 1.74
N GLU A 44 -4.80 1.48 2.43
CA GLU A 44 -5.53 2.65 1.94
C GLU A 44 -4.54 3.67 1.38
N VAL A 45 -4.84 4.22 0.21
CA VAL A 45 -4.00 5.21 -0.48
C VAL A 45 -4.85 6.37 -0.99
N LYS A 46 -4.40 7.60 -0.74
CA LYS A 46 -4.97 8.85 -1.22
C LYS A 46 -4.07 9.39 -2.32
N THR A 47 -4.42 9.16 -3.58
CA THR A 47 -3.58 9.58 -4.70
C THR A 47 -4.38 9.82 -5.96
N ASN A 48 -3.79 10.51 -6.93
CA ASN A 48 -4.28 10.60 -8.31
C ASN A 48 -3.52 9.62 -9.23
N ILE A 49 -2.56 8.87 -8.69
CA ILE A 49 -1.80 7.86 -9.41
C ILE A 49 -2.71 6.68 -9.76
N ALA A 50 -2.44 6.05 -10.91
CA ALA A 50 -3.18 4.87 -11.35
C ALA A 50 -3.03 3.70 -10.34
N PRO A 51 -4.09 2.91 -10.08
CA PRO A 51 -4.02 1.76 -9.18
C PRO A 51 -2.92 0.75 -9.56
N ALA A 52 -2.68 0.57 -10.86
CA ALA A 52 -1.63 -0.31 -11.38
C ALA A 52 -0.22 0.08 -10.91
N THR A 53 0.06 1.39 -10.82
CA THR A 53 1.35 1.89 -10.31
C THR A 53 1.51 1.58 -8.83
N VAL A 54 0.45 1.79 -8.02
CA VAL A 54 0.47 1.44 -6.58
C VAL A 54 0.74 -0.06 -6.41
N ILE A 55 0.06 -0.91 -7.18
CA ILE A 55 0.27 -2.36 -7.13
C ILE A 55 1.69 -2.74 -7.54
N ALA A 56 2.26 -2.10 -8.57
CA ALA A 56 3.63 -2.34 -9.00
C ALA A 56 4.63 -1.95 -7.91
N THR A 57 4.47 -0.79 -7.28
CA THR A 57 5.33 -0.32 -6.18
C THR A 57 5.28 -1.26 -4.97
N VAL A 58 4.11 -1.78 -4.61
CA VAL A 58 3.99 -2.80 -3.54
C VAL A 58 4.68 -4.11 -3.94
N LYS A 59 4.60 -4.52 -5.22
CA LYS A 59 5.33 -5.68 -5.76
C LYS A 59 6.85 -5.49 -5.74
N GLU A 60 7.35 -4.29 -6.02
CA GLU A 60 8.77 -3.95 -5.91
C GLU A 60 9.29 -4.01 -4.47
N ALA A 61 8.41 -3.86 -3.48
CA ALA A 61 8.73 -4.10 -2.07
C ALA A 61 8.77 -5.60 -1.72
N GLY A 62 8.40 -6.49 -2.65
CA GLY A 62 8.32 -7.94 -2.44
C GLY A 62 6.95 -8.43 -1.92
N PHE A 63 5.90 -7.61 -2.03
CA PHE A 63 4.57 -7.90 -1.49
C PHE A 63 3.50 -8.00 -2.60
N LYS A 64 2.35 -8.58 -2.27
CA LYS A 64 1.20 -8.64 -3.18
C LYS A 64 0.21 -7.54 -2.79
N ALA A 65 -0.35 -6.88 -3.80
CA ALA A 65 -1.46 -5.94 -3.66
C ALA A 65 -2.51 -6.20 -4.74
N GLU A 66 -3.78 -6.21 -4.34
CA GLU A 66 -4.95 -6.37 -5.22
C GLU A 66 -5.97 -5.30 -4.85
N GLN A 67 -6.49 -4.58 -5.84
CA GLN A 67 -7.47 -3.51 -5.59
C GLN A 67 -8.79 -4.10 -5.05
N LEU A 68 -9.38 -3.42 -4.06
CA LEU A 68 -10.67 -3.72 -3.44
C LEU A 68 -11.78 -2.83 -3.99
#